data_AF-A0A1I0GR19-F1
#
_entry.id   AF-A0A1I0GR19-F1
#
_cell.length_a   1.000
_cell.length_b   1.000
_cell.length_c   1.000
_cell.angle_alpha   90.00
_cell.angle_beta   90.00
_cell.angle_gamma   90.00
#
_symmetry.space_group_name_H-M   'P 1'
#
loop_
_entity.id
_entity.type
_entity.pdbx_description
1 polymer ?
#
loop_
_entity_poly.entity_id
_entity_poly.type
_entity_poly.pdbx_seq_one_letter_code
_entity_poly.pdbx_strand_id
1 'polypeptide(L)' 'MIRLPATRKDWFLCKRCQKKLLLFSDIANSKGVYIKCKNCGYENEIIIRNGKVI' A
#
# COMPACT_ATOMS: atom_id res chain seq x y z
N MET A 1 21.83 15.00 14.98
CA MET A 1 21.16 13.88 14.28
C MET A 1 19.66 14.16 14.27
N ILE A 2 19.07 14.37 13.10
CA ILE A 2 17.61 14.48 12.99
C ILE A 2 17.04 13.08 13.23
N ARG A 3 16.38 12.86 14.38
CA ARG A 3 15.58 11.65 14.60
C ARG A 3 14.32 11.79 13.76
N LEU A 4 14.35 11.28 12.53
CA LEU A 4 13.12 11.05 11.78
C LEU A 4 12.25 10.13 12.65
N PRO A 5 10.96 10.47 12.89
CA PRO A 5 10.06 9.56 13.58
C PRO A 5 10.07 8.22 12.85
N ALA A 6 10.02 7.12 13.60
CA ALA A 6 9.97 5.80 13.01
C ALA A 6 8.74 5.72 12.10
N THR A 7 8.94 5.75 10.79
CA THR A 7 7.86 5.61 9.81
C THR A 7 7.25 4.23 9.97
N ARG A 8 5.98 4.15 10.37
CA ARG A 8 5.27 2.87 10.43
C ARG A 8 5.12 2.37 8.99
N LYS A 9 5.30 1.06 8.80
CA LYS A 9 5.05 0.39 7.52
C LYS A 9 3.80 -0.48 7.64
N ASP A 10 2.91 -0.34 6.67
CA ASP A 10 1.69 -1.13 6.57
C ASP A 10 1.66 -1.89 5.23
N TRP A 11 0.92 -3.00 5.20
CA TRP A 11 0.75 -3.81 4.00
C TRP A 11 -0.51 -3.39 3.25
N PHE A 12 -0.38 -3.13 1.95
CA PHE A 12 -1.53 -3.11 1.07
C PHE A 12 -1.93 -4.55 0.76
N LEU A 13 -3.20 -4.86 0.99
CA LEU A 13 -3.77 -6.17 0.75
C LEU A 13 -4.55 -6.16 -0.56
N CYS A 14 -4.50 -7.27 -1.28
CA CYS A 14 -5.35 -7.47 -2.46
C CYS A 14 -6.83 -7.34 -2.06
N LYS A 15 -7.58 -6.44 -2.71
CA LYS A 15 -9.01 -6.22 -2.43
C LYS A 15 -9.86 -7.48 -2.63
N ARG A 16 -9.38 -8.44 -3.44
CA ARG A 16 -10.07 -9.72 -3.71
C ARG A 16 -9.64 -10.87 -2.80
N CYS A 17 -8.35 -11.14 -2.66
CA CYS A 17 -7.86 -12.34 -1.96
C CYS A 17 -7.08 -12.05 -0.67
N GLN A 18 -7.00 -10.78 -0.26
CA GLN A 18 -6.33 -10.32 0.97
C GLN A 18 -4.83 -10.66 1.07
N LYS A 19 -4.21 -11.17 0.00
CA LYS A 19 -2.76 -11.39 -0.05
C LYS A 19 -2.04 -10.05 0.00
N LYS A 20 -0.97 -10.00 0.79
CA LYS A 20 -0.04 -8.87 0.86
C LYS A 20 0.58 -8.60 -0.52
N LEU A 21 0.44 -7.37 -1.02
CA LEU A 21 0.93 -6.97 -2.34
C LEU A 21 2.15 -6.06 -2.25
N LEU A 22 2.12 -5.06 -1.37
CA LEU A 22 3.23 -4.13 -1.18
C LEU A 22 3.25 -3.57 0.25
N LEU A 23 4.42 -3.09 0.67
CA LEU A 23 4.61 -2.30 1.88
C LEU A 23 4.61 -0.82 1.53
N PHE A 24 3.92 -0.01 2.32
CA PHE A 24 3.94 1.45 2.21
C PHE A 24 4.15 2.07 3.59
N SER A 25 4.67 3.30 3.63
CA SER A 25 4.86 4.05 4.87
C SER A 25 3.61 4.84 5.26
N ASP A 26 3.51 5.20 6.53
CA ASP A 26 2.50 6.09 7.11
C ASP A 26 2.49 7.53 6.53
N ILE A 27 3.50 7.91 5.76
CA ILE A 27 3.55 9.18 5.01
C ILE A 27 3.23 9.02 3.52
N ALA A 28 2.95 7.80 3.05
CA ALA A 28 2.74 7.54 1.63
C ALA A 28 1.45 8.19 1.10
N ASN A 29 1.52 8.66 -0.14
CA ASN A 29 0.38 9.11 -0.93
C ASN A 29 0.49 8.52 -2.34
N SER A 30 -0.62 7.97 -2.86
CA SER A 30 -0.64 7.33 -4.17
C SER A 30 -2.05 7.40 -4.79
N LYS A 31 -2.11 7.61 -6.10
CA LYS A 31 -3.31 7.56 -6.94
C LYS A 31 -2.89 7.22 -8.37
N GLY A 32 -3.69 6.44 -9.10
CA GLY A 32 -3.38 6.06 -10.48
C GLY A 32 -2.24 5.04 -10.60
N VAL A 33 -1.91 4.33 -9.52
CA VAL A 33 -0.93 3.24 -9.52
C VAL A 33 -1.68 1.92 -9.42
N TYR A 34 -1.40 0.99 -10.33
CA TYR A 34 -2.09 -0.29 -10.41
C TYR A 34 -1.10 -1.44 -10.23
N ILE A 35 -1.51 -2.46 -9.48
CA ILE A 35 -0.75 -3.69 -9.30
C ILE A 35 -1.63 -4.92 -9.52
N LYS A 36 -1.17 -5.82 -10.39
CA LYS A 36 -1.81 -7.11 -10.59
C LYS A 36 -1.42 -8.07 -9.48
N CYS A 37 -2.41 -8.64 -8.80
CA CYS A 37 -2.18 -9.66 -7.78
C CYS A 37 -1.64 -10.95 -8.44
N LYS A 38 -0.42 -11.34 -8.09
CA LYS A 38 0.21 -12.58 -8.59
C LYS A 38 -0.49 -13.87 -8.15
N ASN A 39 -1.45 -13.79 -7.22
CA ASN A 39 -2.17 -14.96 -6.69
C ASN A 39 -3.53 -15.19 -7.34
N CYS A 40 -4.35 -14.15 -7.45
CA CYS A 40 -5.71 -14.26 -7.98
C CYS A 40 -5.91 -13.53 -9.31
N GLY A 41 -4.87 -12.88 -9.83
CA GLY A 41 -4.91 -12.14 -11.08
C GLY A 41 -5.67 -10.81 -11.05
N TYR A 42 -6.31 -10.46 -9.93
CA TYR A 42 -7.07 -9.21 -9.79
C TYR A 42 -6.16 -7.98 -9.86
N GLU A 43 -6.56 -6.98 -10.63
CA GLU A 43 -5.88 -5.70 -10.73
C GLU A 43 -6.34 -4.76 -9.63
N ASN A 44 -5.41 -4.31 -8.80
CA ASN A 44 -5.70 -3.45 -7.67
C ASN A 44 -5.19 -2.04 -7.98
N GLU A 45 -6.06 -1.04 -7.93
CA GLU A 45 -5.62 0.34 -7.79
C GLU A 45 -5.16 0.58 -6.35
N ILE A 46 -3.93 1.06 -6.21
CA ILE A 46 -3.32 1.44 -4.95
C ILE A 46 -3.63 2.92 -4.72
N ILE A 47 -4.62 3.18 -3.89
CA ILE A 47 -4.94 4.53 -3.46
C ILE A 47 -4.57 4.66 -2.00
N ILE A 48 -3.59 5.53 -1.72
CA ILE A 48 -3.11 5.79 -0.36
C ILE A 48 -3.20 7.30 -0.13
N ARG A 49 -3.79 7.71 0.99
CA ARG A 49 -3.87 9.11 1.41
C ARG A 49 -3.43 9.23 2.86
N ASN A 50 -2.38 10.02 3.12
CA ASN A 50 -1.81 10.20 4.45
C ASN A 50 -1.54 8.87 5.17
N GLY A 51 -0.93 7.91 4.45
CA GLY A 51 -0.61 6.59 5.01
C GLY A 51 -1.79 5.67 5.27
N LYS A 52 -2.97 5.96 4.71
CA LYS A 52 -4.16 5.08 4.81
C LYS A 52 -4.61 4.66 3.43
N VAL A 53 -4.89 3.36 3.28
CA VAL A 53 -5.55 2.83 2.08
C VAL A 53 -7.01 3.29 2.07
N ILE A 54 -7.47 3.74 0.91
CA ILE A 54 -8.84 4.18 0.65
C ILE A 54 -9.51 3.39 -0.47
#